data_AF-A0A509L0T1-F1
#
_entry.id   AF-A0A509L0T1-F1
#
_cell.length_a   1.000
_cell.length_b   1.000
_cell.length_c   1.000
_cell.angle_alpha   90.00
_cell.angle_beta   90.00
_cell.angle_gamma   90.00
#
_symmetry.space_group_name_H-M   'P 1'
#
loop_
_entity.id
_entity.type
_entity.pdbx_description
1 polymer ?
#
loop_
_entity_poly.entity_id
_entity_poly.type
_entity_poly.pdbx_seq_one_letter_code
_entity_poly.pdbx_strand_id
1 'polypeptide(L)' 'MDAAKAFDAWRVFPRIFIGIYIYLLCRSVIWFMELTDPNTQQASLISIITGVGAAWFSSYVNSGKDKETPKK' A
#
# COMPACT_ATOMS: atom_id res chain seq x y z
N MET A 1 19.67 0.10 -21.05
CA MET A 1 19.53 0.18 -19.58
C MET A 1 18.81 1.45 -19.12
N ASP A 2 18.35 2.29 -20.06
CA ASP A 2 17.84 3.64 -19.76
C ASP A 2 16.31 3.72 -19.66
N ALA A 3 15.59 2.80 -20.31
CA ALA A 3 14.12 2.74 -20.23
C ALA A 3 13.61 2.47 -18.80
N ALA A 4 14.33 1.68 -18.00
CA ALA A 4 13.97 1.38 -16.61
C ALA A 4 14.09 2.61 -15.70
N LYS A 5 15.13 3.44 -15.88
CA LYS A 5 15.31 4.71 -15.15
C LYS A 5 14.29 5.77 -15.60
N ALA A 6 13.95 5.80 -16.88
CA ALA A 6 12.97 6.74 -17.43
C ALA A 6 11.52 6.38 -17.00
N PHE A 7 11.18 5.09 -16.91
CA PHE A 7 9.88 4.64 -16.38
C PHE A 7 9.72 4.93 -14.89
N ASP A 8 10.80 4.80 -14.12
CA ASP A 8 10.83 5.15 -12.69
C ASP A 8 10.68 6.67 -12.47
N ALA A 9 11.31 7.49 -13.33
CA ALA A 9 11.24 8.95 -13.28
C ALA A 9 9.80 9.50 -13.41
N TRP A 10 8.89 8.77 -14.06
CA TRP A 10 7.49 9.18 -14.21
C TRP A 10 6.60 8.78 -13.02
N ARG A 11 7.15 8.20 -11.93
CA ARG A 11 6.37 7.75 -10.77
C ARG A 11 5.22 6.80 -11.17
N VAL A 12 5.38 6.06 -12.26
CA VAL A 12 4.37 5.11 -12.75
C VAL A 12 4.17 3.99 -11.73
N PHE A 13 5.29 3.49 -11.18
CA PHE A 13 5.27 2.47 -10.14
C PHE A 13 4.37 2.89 -8.97
N PRO A 14 4.58 4.02 -8.27
CA PRO A 14 3.74 4.40 -7.15
C PRO A 14 2.28 4.74 -7.51
N ARG A 15 2.00 5.26 -8.71
CA ARG A 15 0.61 5.56 -9.11
C ARG A 15 -0.22 4.30 -9.37
N ILE A 16 0.36 3.34 -10.10
CA ILE A 16 -0.26 2.03 -10.34
C ILE A 16 -0.41 1.30 -9.01
N PHE A 17 0.61 1.40 -8.15
CA PHE A 17 0.62 0.83 -6.82
C PHE A 17 -0.58 1.28 -5.96
N ILE A 18 -0.78 2.60 -5.86
CA ILE A 18 -1.90 3.19 -5.10
C ILE A 18 -3.26 2.79 -5.69
N GLY A 19 -3.39 2.80 -7.03
CA GLY A 19 -4.62 2.40 -7.71
C GLY A 19 -5.00 0.94 -7.42
N ILE A 20 -4.03 0.03 -7.51
CA ILE A 20 -4.21 -1.39 -7.19
C ILE A 20 -4.53 -1.59 -5.71
N TYR A 21 -3.89 -0.83 -4.82
CA TYR A 21 -4.15 -0.92 -3.38
C TYR A 21 -5.58 -0.53 -3.03
N ILE A 22 -6.06 0.62 -3.51
CA ILE A 22 -7.44 1.08 -3.27
C ILE A 22 -8.44 0.06 -3.83
N TYR A 23 -8.17 -0.49 -5.02
CA TYR A 23 -9.01 -1.51 -5.64
C TYR A 23 -9.08 -2.80 -4.81
N LEU A 24 -7.93 -3.33 -4.37
CA LEU A 24 -7.86 -4.55 -3.54
C LEU A 24 -8.55 -4.34 -2.19
N LEU A 25 -8.39 -3.16 -1.58
CA LEU A 25 -8.98 -2.83 -0.29
C LEU A 25 -10.50 -2.72 -0.38
N CYS A 26 -11.03 -1.99 -1.37
CA CYS A 26 -12.46 -1.92 -1.63
C CYS A 26 -13.04 -3.31 -1.94
N ARG A 27 -12.38 -4.10 -2.79
CA ARG A 27 -12.85 -5.45 -3.13
C ARG A 27 -12.86 -6.37 -1.90
N SER A 28 -11.83 -6.30 -1.05
CA SER A 28 -11.73 -7.11 0.18
C SER A 28 -12.81 -6.73 1.21
N VAL A 29 -13.12 -5.44 1.34
CA VAL A 29 -14.17 -4.94 2.23
C VAL A 29 -15.56 -5.35 1.74
N ILE A 30 -15.83 -5.21 0.44
CA ILE A 30 -17.12 -5.63 -0.15
C ILE A 30 -17.30 -7.14 -0.01
N TRP A 31 -16.26 -7.92 -0.29
CA TRP A 31 -16.27 -9.37 -0.10
C TRP A 31 -16.57 -9.75 1.37
N PHE A 32 -15.95 -9.06 2.34
CA PHE A 32 -16.21 -9.29 3.77
C PHE A 32 -17.65 -8.98 4.18
N MET A 33 -18.24 -7.93 3.60
CA MET A 33 -19.63 -7.55 3.85
C MET A 33 -20.65 -8.49 3.18
N GLU A 34 -20.25 -9.21 2.14
CA GLU A 34 -21.11 -10.16 1.40
C GLU A 34 -21.19 -11.54 2.07
N LEU A 35 -20.28 -11.85 3.00
CA LEU A 35 -20.32 -13.09 3.78
C LEU A 35 -21.50 -13.08 4.76
N THR A 36 -22.39 -14.07 4.61
CA THR A 36 -23.55 -14.29 5.49
C THR A 36 -23.16 -14.69 6.92
N ASP A 37 -21.93 -15.18 7.14
CA ASP A 37 -21.41 -15.55 8.46
C ASP A 37 -19.95 -15.06 8.60
N PRO A 38 -19.72 -13.84 9.10
CA PRO A 38 -18.39 -13.25 9.16
C PRO A 38 -17.52 -13.96 10.21
N ASN A 39 -16.54 -14.74 9.73
CA ASN A 39 -15.58 -15.44 10.58
C ASN A 39 -14.46 -14.50 11.04
N THR A 40 -14.09 -14.58 12.33
CA THR A 40 -13.01 -13.82 12.96
C THR A 40 -11.65 -13.99 12.25
N GLN A 41 -11.38 -15.13 11.61
CA GLN A 41 -10.16 -15.32 10.80
C GLN A 41 -10.15 -14.53 9.48
N GLN A 42 -11.31 -14.22 8.90
CA GLN A 42 -11.36 -13.42 7.67
C GLN A 42 -11.16 -11.93 8.00
N ALA A 43 -11.67 -11.49 9.15
CA ALA A 43 -11.40 -10.14 9.67
C ALA A 43 -9.91 -9.92 9.96
N SER A 44 -9.19 -10.95 10.46
CA SER A 44 -7.76 -10.84 10.71
C SER A 44 -6.93 -10.74 9.42
N LEU A 45 -7.33 -11.43 8.34
CA LEU A 45 -6.72 -11.30 7.02
C LEU A 45 -6.81 -9.85 6.49
N ILE A 46 -7.97 -9.21 6.61
CA ILE A 46 -8.19 -7.82 6.17
C ILE A 46 -7.37 -6.82 7.02
N SER A 47 -7.26 -7.07 8.31
CA SER A 47 -6.42 -6.28 9.22
C SER A 47 -4.94 -6.31 8.82
N ILE A 48 -4.40 -7.49 8.47
CA ILE A 48 -3.01 -7.61 8.01
C ILE A 48 -2.80 -6.89 6.68
N ILE A 49 -3.71 -7.05 5.71
CA ILE A 49 -3.63 -6.38 4.41
C ILE A 49 -3.62 -4.85 4.59
N THR A 50 -4.46 -4.33 5.48
CA THR A 50 -4.55 -2.89 5.78
C THR A 50 -3.31 -2.40 6.56
N GLY A 51 -2.80 -3.18 7.51
CA GLY A 51 -1.64 -2.83 8.34
C GLY A 51 -0.33 -2.78 7.55
N VAL A 52 -0.08 -3.78 6.70
CA VAL A 52 1.03 -3.76 5.73
C VAL A 52 0.86 -2.58 4.77
N GLY A 53 -0.40 -2.34 4.38
CA GLY A 53 -0.86 -1.20 3.59
C GLY A 53 -0.58 0.19 4.20
N ALA A 54 -0.46 0.31 5.52
CA ALA A 54 -0.09 1.55 6.20
C ALA A 54 1.44 1.71 6.30
N ALA A 55 2.15 0.61 6.59
CA ALA A 55 3.60 0.60 6.79
C ALA A 55 4.37 1.06 5.54
N TRP A 56 4.03 0.52 4.36
CA TRP A 56 4.68 0.92 3.11
C TRP A 56 4.26 2.30 2.60
N PHE A 57 3.06 2.80 2.94
CA PHE A 57 2.57 4.11 2.52
C PHE A 57 3.33 5.18 3.27
N SER A 58 3.60 4.93 4.56
CA SER A 58 4.50 5.73 5.38
C SER A 58 5.94 5.72 4.84
N SER A 59 6.42 4.55 4.38
CA SER A 59 7.74 4.44 3.71
C SER A 59 7.79 5.23 2.40
N TYR A 60 6.73 5.14 1.58
CA TYR A 60 6.62 5.86 0.31
C TYR A 60 6.56 7.38 0.49
N VAL A 61 5.78 7.87 1.46
CA VAL A 61 5.69 9.30 1.80
C VAL A 61 7.01 9.82 2.39
N ASN A 62 7.72 9.01 3.19
CA ASN A 62 9.01 9.41 3.76
C ASN A 62 10.20 9.25 2.82
N SER A 63 10.06 8.58 1.67
CA SER A 63 11.16 8.38 0.71
C SER A 63 11.67 9.69 0.08
N GLY A 64 10.99 10.82 0.30
CA GLY A 64 11.43 12.15 -0.16
C GLY A 64 11.98 13.09 0.92
N LYS A 65 12.01 12.67 2.19
CA LYS A 65 12.60 13.46 3.28
C LYS A 65 13.94 12.84 3.64
N ASP A 66 15.00 13.44 3.11
CA ASP A 66 16.36 13.20 3.55
C ASP A 66 16.35 13.26 5.08
N LYS A 67 16.73 12.16 5.73
CA LYS A 67 16.77 12.11 7.18
C LYS A 67 17.94 13.00 7.59
N GLU A 68 17.67 14.28 7.85
CA GLU A 68 18.60 15.15 8.56
C GLU A 68 18.89 14.48 9.92
N THR A 69 20.01 13.76 9.95
CA THR A 69 20.61 13.23 11.17
C THR A 69 20.79 14.38 12.15
N PRO A 70 20.25 14.32 13.38
CA PRO A 70 20.63 15.27 14.40
C PRO A 70 22.12 15.06 14.67
N LYS A 71 22.93 16.06 14.29
CA LYS A 71 24.36 16.09 14.52
C LYS A 71 24.60 16.08 16.03
N LYS A 72 25.39 15.09 16.44
CA LYS A 72 25.91 14.76 17.77
C LYS A 72 26.29 15.96 18.63
#